data_AF-A0A8T6BCY8-F1
#
_entry.id   AF-A0A8T6BCY8-F1
#
_cell.length_a   1.000
_cell.length_b   1.000
_cell.length_c   1.000
_cell.angle_alpha   90.00
_cell.angle_beta   90.00
_cell.angle_gamma   90.00
#
_symmetry.space_group_name_H-M   'P 1'
#
loop_
_entity.id
_entity.type
_entity.pdbx_description
1 polymer ?
#
loop_
_entity_poly.entity_id
_entity_poly.type
_entity_poly.pdbx_seq_one_letter_code
_entity_poly.pdbx_strand_id
1 'polypeptide(L)'
;MAKPIITLNGLKIVIMLGMLVIILCGIRFAAEIIVPFILALFIAVILNPLVQHMVRWRVPRVLAVSILMTIIVMAMVLLLAYLGSALNELTRTLPQYRNSIMTPLQALEPLLQRVGIDVSVDQLAHYIDPNAAMTLLTNLLTQLSNAMSSIFLLLLTVLFMLLEVPQLPGKFQQMMARPVEGMAAI
;
A
#
# COMPACT_ATOMS: atom_id res chain seq x y z
N MET A 1 8.19 -35.04 -51.20
CA MET A 1 9.20 -34.85 -50.13
C MET A 1 9.13 -33.40 -49.67
N ALA A 2 8.47 -33.11 -48.55
CA ALA A 2 8.36 -31.74 -48.03
C ALA A 2 9.63 -31.40 -47.23
N LYS A 3 10.38 -30.40 -47.69
CA LYS A 3 11.62 -29.93 -47.04
C LYS A 3 11.22 -29.15 -45.78
N PRO A 4 11.77 -29.45 -44.59
CA PRO A 4 11.40 -28.73 -43.37
C PRO A 4 11.81 -27.26 -43.52
N ILE A 5 10.81 -26.38 -43.41
CA ILE A 5 10.90 -24.93 -43.70
C ILE A 5 11.57 -24.17 -42.53
N ILE A 6 11.86 -24.85 -41.42
CA ILE A 6 12.46 -24.26 -40.22
C ILE A 6 13.97 -24.43 -40.30
N THR A 7 14.69 -23.34 -40.58
CA THR A 7 16.15 -23.31 -40.46
C THR A 7 16.54 -23.49 -38.99
N LEU A 8 17.60 -24.25 -38.70
CA LEU A 8 18.08 -24.50 -37.32
C LEU A 8 18.32 -23.19 -36.54
N ASN A 9 18.72 -22.14 -37.25
CA ASN A 9 18.90 -20.80 -36.69
C ASN A 9 17.56 -20.13 -36.32
N GLY A 10 16.51 -20.32 -37.13
CA GLY A 10 15.16 -19.85 -36.80
C GLY A 10 14.63 -20.48 -35.52
N LEU A 11 14.82 -21.80 -35.34
CA LEU A 11 14.43 -22.48 -34.10
C LEU A 11 15.19 -21.96 -32.87
N LYS A 12 16.51 -21.74 -32.99
CA LYS A 12 17.34 -21.16 -31.91
C LYS A 12 16.86 -19.77 -31.51
N ILE A 13 16.52 -18.92 -32.49
CA ILE A 13 16.01 -17.57 -32.23
C ILE A 13 14.66 -17.64 -31.49
N VAL A 14 13.75 -18.51 -31.91
CA VAL A 14 12.45 -18.68 -31.25
C VAL A 14 12.61 -19.18 -29.80
N ILE A 15 13.50 -20.14 -29.56
CA ILE A 15 13.78 -20.64 -28.20
C ILE A 15 14.42 -19.54 -27.33
N MET A 16 15.36 -18.78 -27.88
CA MET A 16 16.01 -17.68 -27.15
C MET A 16 15.00 -16.58 -26.78
N LEU A 17 14.12 -16.20 -27.70
CA LEU A 17 13.02 -15.26 -27.42
C LEU A 17 12.05 -15.83 -26.39
N GLY A 18 11.73 -17.12 -26.46
CA GLY A 18 10.90 -17.81 -25.47
C GLY A 18 11.52 -17.76 -24.06
N MET A 19 12.82 -18.06 -23.93
CA MET A 19 13.53 -17.98 -22.65
C MET A 19 13.59 -16.55 -22.12
N LEU A 20 13.82 -15.55 -22.98
CA LEU A 20 13.78 -14.14 -22.60
C LEU A 20 12.41 -13.77 -22.01
N VAL A 21 11.32 -14.14 -22.67
CA VAL A 21 9.96 -13.88 -22.19
C VAL A 21 9.71 -14.56 -20.85
N ILE A 22 10.15 -15.82 -20.67
CA ILE A 22 10.02 -16.53 -19.39
C ILE A 22 10.77 -15.82 -18.27
N ILE A 23 12.01 -15.38 -18.51
CA ILE A 23 12.82 -14.67 -17.52
C ILE A 23 12.15 -13.33 -17.17
N LEU A 24 11.74 -12.55 -18.16
CA LEU A 24 11.06 -11.26 -17.94
C LEU A 24 9.74 -11.43 -17.19
N CYS A 25 8.97 -12.47 -17.54
CA CYS A 25 7.74 -12.82 -16.85
C CYS A 25 8.03 -13.22 -15.39
N GLY A 26 9.04 -14.05 -15.16
CA GLY A 26 9.49 -14.45 -13.82
C GLY A 26 9.93 -13.25 -12.96
N ILE A 27 10.70 -12.33 -13.52
CA ILE A 27 11.10 -11.09 -12.82
C ILE A 27 9.88 -10.23 -12.50
N ARG A 28 8.95 -10.07 -13.45
CA ARG A 28 7.72 -9.31 -13.22
C ARG A 28 6.88 -9.91 -12.09
N PHE A 29 6.72 -11.23 -12.05
CA PHE A 29 6.02 -11.90 -10.95
C PHE A 29 6.75 -11.77 -9.62
N ALA A 30 8.08 -11.88 -9.63
CA ALA A 30 8.88 -11.73 -8.42
C ALA A 30 8.87 -10.28 -7.88
N ALA A 31 8.67 -9.28 -8.75
CA ALA A 31 8.66 -7.87 -8.36
C ALA A 31 7.60 -7.56 -7.29
N GLU A 32 6.44 -8.23 -7.32
CA GLU A 32 5.38 -8.03 -6.31
C GLU A 32 5.83 -8.35 -4.88
N ILE A 33 6.81 -9.25 -4.73
CA ILE A 33 7.40 -9.63 -3.43
C ILE A 33 8.71 -8.87 -3.17
N ILE A 34 9.56 -8.74 -4.20
CA ILE A 34 10.87 -8.11 -4.09
C ILE A 34 10.75 -6.62 -3.73
N VAL A 35 9.81 -5.90 -4.35
CA VAL A 35 9.62 -4.46 -4.12
C VAL A 35 9.29 -4.15 -2.65
N PRO A 36 8.26 -4.74 -2.01
CA PRO A 36 7.98 -4.47 -0.60
C PRO A 36 9.10 -4.95 0.32
N PHE A 37 9.83 -6.00 -0.05
CA PHE A 37 10.97 -6.49 0.73
C PHE A 37 12.15 -5.50 0.73
N ILE A 38 12.51 -4.95 -0.43
CA ILE A 38 13.56 -3.92 -0.55
C ILE A 38 13.14 -2.65 0.20
N LEU A 39 11.88 -2.23 0.07
CA LEU A 39 11.37 -1.07 0.81
C LEU A 39 11.42 -1.31 2.32
N ALA A 40 11.05 -2.51 2.78
CA ALA A 40 11.13 -2.87 4.19
C ALA A 40 12.57 -2.91 4.70
N LEU A 41 13.53 -3.40 3.90
CA LEU A 41 14.96 -3.34 4.23
C LEU A 41 15.40 -1.89 4.42
N PHE A 42 15.05 -1.01 3.49
CA PHE A 42 15.41 0.40 3.55
C PHE A 42 14.86 1.06 4.83
N ILE A 43 13.57 0.85 5.13
CA ILE A 43 12.94 1.35 6.36
C ILE A 43 13.59 0.74 7.60
N ALA A 44 13.87 -0.56 7.60
CA ALA A 44 14.54 -1.24 8.72
C ALA A 44 15.92 -0.63 9.00
N VAL A 45 16.70 -0.30 7.96
CA VAL A 45 18.00 0.40 8.12
C VAL A 45 17.82 1.77 8.75
N ILE A 46 16.79 2.54 8.33
CA ILE A 46 16.47 3.85 8.90
C ILE A 46 16.01 3.75 10.36
N LEU A 47 15.24 2.71 10.72
CA LEU A 47 14.71 2.51 12.07
C LEU A 47 15.72 1.84 13.02
N ASN A 48 16.72 1.14 12.50
CA ASN A 48 17.75 0.46 13.29
C ASN A 48 18.45 1.37 14.33
N PRO A 49 18.86 2.63 14.06
CA PRO A 49 19.43 3.49 15.10
C PRO A 49 18.49 3.72 16.29
N LEU A 50 17.17 3.81 16.07
CA LEU A 50 16.18 3.92 17.14
C LEU A 50 16.17 2.66 18.00
N VAL A 51 16.14 1.48 17.37
CA VAL A 51 16.22 0.19 18.06
C VAL A 51 17.53 0.08 18.85
N GLN A 52 18.66 0.48 18.28
CA GLN A 52 19.95 0.46 18.97
C GLN A 52 19.98 1.39 20.18
N HIS A 53 19.31 2.55 20.11
CA HIS A 53 19.21 3.47 21.25
C HIS A 53 18.47 2.82 22.42
N MET A 54 17.36 2.12 22.14
CA MET A 54 16.62 1.36 23.16
C MET A 54 17.44 0.20 23.73
N VAL A 55 18.20 -0.51 22.88
CA VAL A 55 19.07 -1.61 23.32
C VAL A 55 20.20 -1.10 24.22
N ARG A 56 20.72 0.11 23.99
CA ARG A 56 21.71 0.75 24.89
C ARG A 56 21.16 0.99 26.29
N TRP A 57 19.84 1.13 26.45
CA TRP A 57 19.18 1.20 27.76
C TRP A 57 18.90 -0.18 28.38
N ARG A 58 19.65 -1.22 27.96
CA ARG A 58 19.57 -2.61 28.44
C ARG A 58 18.28 -3.34 28.09
N VAL A 59 17.49 -2.85 27.12
CA VAL A 59 16.32 -3.57 26.59
C VAL A 59 16.78 -4.63 25.59
N PRO A 60 16.37 -5.91 25.69
CA PRO A 60 16.72 -6.91 24.70
C PRO A 60 16.09 -6.56 23.34
N ARG A 61 16.81 -6.84 22.26
CA ARG A 61 16.46 -6.40 20.91
C ARG A 61 15.01 -6.73 20.50
N VAL A 62 14.53 -7.93 20.84
CA VAL A 62 13.17 -8.36 20.50
C VAL A 62 12.13 -7.42 21.12
N LEU A 63 12.29 -7.08 22.41
CA LEU A 63 11.41 -6.12 23.10
C LEU A 63 11.52 -4.71 22.49
N ALA A 64 12.73 -4.26 22.15
CA ALA A 64 12.90 -2.95 21.52
C ALA A 64 12.16 -2.84 20.18
N VAL A 65 12.27 -3.86 19.32
CA VAL A 65 11.54 -3.92 18.04
C VAL A 65 10.04 -4.02 18.26
N SER A 66 9.59 -4.88 19.19
CA SER A 66 8.16 -5.01 19.52
C SER A 66 7.56 -3.69 19.99
N ILE A 67 8.21 -2.98 20.92
CA ILE A 67 7.75 -1.68 21.41
C ILE A 67 7.68 -0.66 20.27
N LEU A 68 8.73 -0.56 19.44
CA LEU A 68 8.75 0.35 18.29
C LEU A 68 7.60 0.05 17.33
N MET A 69 7.36 -1.22 17.01
CA MET A 69 6.26 -1.63 16.14
C MET A 69 4.90 -1.34 16.75
N THR A 70 4.72 -1.58 18.05
CA THR A 70 3.48 -1.24 18.75
C THR A 70 3.21 0.27 18.70
N ILE A 71 4.23 1.12 18.89
CA ILE A 71 4.09 2.58 18.79
C ILE A 71 3.65 2.99 17.38
N ILE A 72 4.27 2.43 16.34
CA ILE A 72 3.93 2.74 14.95
C ILE A 72 2.49 2.31 14.63
N VAL A 73 2.11 1.08 15.02
CA VAL A 73 0.74 0.57 14.80
C VAL A 73 -0.29 1.40 15.58
N MET A 74 0.01 1.76 16.83
CA MET A 74 -0.88 2.61 17.64
C MET A 74 -1.08 3.97 16.98
N ALA A 75 -0.01 4.62 16.52
CA ALA A 75 -0.08 5.90 15.82
C ALA A 75 -0.94 5.81 14.55
N MET A 76 -0.79 4.72 13.78
CA MET A 76 -1.60 4.45 12.59
C MET A 76 -3.08 4.26 12.92
N VAL A 77 -3.40 3.47 13.94
CA VAL A 77 -4.79 3.25 14.38
C VAL A 77 -5.45 4.55 14.84
N LEU A 78 -4.72 5.38 15.60
CA LEU A 78 -5.20 6.70 16.03
C LEU A 78 -5.47 7.62 14.85
N LEU A 79 -4.55 7.68 13.88
CA LEU A 79 -4.71 8.48 12.67
C LEU A 79 -5.92 8.01 11.86
N LEU A 80 -6.12 6.70 11.75
CA LEU A 80 -7.27 6.12 11.05
C LEU A 80 -8.58 6.39 11.76
N ALA A 81 -8.61 6.28 13.08
CA ALA A 81 -9.81 6.59 13.86
C ALA A 81 -10.21 8.06 13.65
N TYR A 82 -9.24 8.97 13.70
CA TYR A 82 -9.47 10.40 13.47
C TYR A 82 -9.95 10.69 12.04
N LEU A 83 -9.28 10.11 11.04
CA LEU A 83 -9.68 10.26 9.64
C LEU A 83 -11.07 9.66 9.40
N GLY A 84 -11.35 8.48 9.96
CA GLY A 84 -12.65 7.81 9.88
C GLY A 84 -13.77 8.65 10.50
N SER A 85 -13.53 9.30 11.64
CA SER A 85 -14.49 10.23 12.22
C SER A 85 -14.73 11.46 11.34
N ALA A 86 -13.69 12.03 10.75
CA ALA A 86 -13.82 13.17 9.83
C ALA A 86 -14.61 12.80 8.57
N LEU A 87 -14.35 11.61 8.01
CA LEU A 87 -15.10 11.08 6.88
C LEU A 87 -16.58 10.82 7.22
N ASN A 88 -16.86 10.27 8.40
CA ASN A 88 -18.23 10.06 8.87
C ASN A 88 -18.98 11.37 9.11
N GLU A 89 -18.30 12.40 9.62
CA GLU A 89 -18.87 13.73 9.79
C GLU A 89 -19.19 14.37 8.45
N LEU A 90 -18.28 14.28 7.46
CA LEU A 90 -18.55 14.72 6.09
C LEU A 90 -19.77 14.01 5.48
N THR A 91 -19.96 12.71 5.71
CA THR A 91 -21.16 11.97 5.28
C THR A 91 -22.44 12.54 5.87
N ARG A 92 -22.41 12.91 7.16
CA ARG A 92 -23.57 13.46 7.86
C ARG A 92 -23.89 14.89 7.44
N THR A 93 -22.86 15.71 7.23
CA THR A 93 -23.03 17.12 6.91
C THR A 93 -23.25 17.37 5.42
N LEU A 94 -22.79 16.50 4.52
CA LEU A 94 -23.01 16.61 3.07
C LEU A 94 -24.47 16.89 2.67
N PRO A 95 -25.48 16.12 3.14
CA PRO A 95 -26.88 16.40 2.82
C PRO A 95 -27.39 17.71 3.45
N GLN A 96 -26.85 18.12 4.61
CA GLN A 96 -27.18 19.43 5.22
C GLN A 96 -26.58 20.60 4.43
N TYR A 97 -25.32 20.48 3.98
CA TYR A 97 -24.67 21.46 3.11
C TYR A 97 -25.46 21.65 1.81
N ARG A 98 -26.02 20.58 1.24
CA ARG A 98 -26.94 20.68 0.10
C ARG A 98 -28.12 21.58 0.44
N ASN A 99 -28.83 21.34 1.54
CA ASN A 99 -30.01 22.14 1.91
C ASN A 99 -29.67 23.61 2.17
N SER A 100 -28.51 23.90 2.76
CA SER A 100 -28.04 25.28 2.99
C SER A 100 -27.58 26.01 1.73
N ILE A 101 -27.18 25.30 0.67
CA ILE A 101 -26.82 25.88 -0.63
C ILE A 101 -28.07 26.01 -1.53
N MET A 102 -29.01 25.06 -1.45
CA MET A 102 -30.25 25.08 -2.24
C MET A 102 -31.21 26.21 -1.82
N THR A 103 -31.28 26.53 -0.54
CA THR A 103 -32.15 27.60 -0.01
C THR A 103 -31.87 28.99 -0.60
N PRO A 104 -30.62 29.51 -0.62
CA PRO A 104 -30.32 30.78 -1.27
C PRO A 104 -30.39 30.72 -2.79
N LEU A 105 -30.11 29.56 -3.41
CA LEU A 105 -30.26 29.40 -4.86
C LEU A 105 -31.73 29.51 -5.29
N GLN A 106 -32.66 28.90 -4.56
CA GLN A 106 -34.11 29.05 -4.79
C GLN A 106 -34.58 30.49 -4.57
N ALA A 107 -33.95 31.23 -3.64
CA ALA A 107 -34.25 32.65 -3.44
C ALA A 107 -33.71 33.56 -4.56
N LEU A 108 -32.66 33.13 -5.28
CA LEU A 108 -32.06 33.83 -6.42
C LEU A 108 -32.75 33.54 -7.75
N GLU A 109 -33.44 32.40 -7.87
CA GLU A 109 -34.21 31.99 -9.04
C GLU A 109 -35.21 33.06 -9.54
N PRO A 110 -36.09 33.64 -8.70
CA PRO A 110 -37.04 34.67 -9.18
C PRO A 110 -36.36 35.99 -9.56
N LEU A 111 -35.16 36.27 -9.05
CA LEU A 111 -34.37 37.45 -9.42
C LEU A 111 -33.70 37.27 -10.79
N LEU A 112 -33.21 36.07 -11.09
CA LEU A 112 -32.62 35.71 -12.38
C LEU A 112 -33.67 35.61 -13.49
N GLN A 113 -34.84 35.06 -13.20
CA GLN A 113 -35.98 35.01 -14.13
C GLN A 113 -36.43 36.42 -14.54
N ARG A 114 -36.37 37.41 -13.64
CA ARG A 114 -36.67 38.82 -13.97
C ARG A 114 -35.69 39.47 -14.95
N VAL A 115 -34.46 38.94 -15.06
CA VAL A 115 -33.41 39.43 -15.97
C VAL A 115 -33.42 38.66 -17.31
N GLY A 116 -34.36 37.72 -17.50
CA GLY A 116 -34.51 36.94 -18.73
C GLY A 116 -33.56 35.75 -18.84
N ILE A 117 -32.92 35.36 -17.73
CA ILE A 117 -32.04 34.19 -17.64
C ILE A 117 -32.87 33.04 -17.05
N ASP A 118 -33.30 32.12 -17.91
CA ASP A 118 -34.05 30.92 -17.52
C ASP A 118 -33.06 29.83 -17.06
N VAL A 119 -32.55 29.99 -15.83
CA VAL A 119 -31.71 28.99 -15.18
C VAL A 119 -32.57 28.30 -14.13
N SER A 120 -33.08 27.12 -14.50
CA SER A 120 -33.84 26.26 -13.60
C SER A 120 -32.91 25.69 -12.53
N VAL A 121 -33.09 26.14 -11.28
CA VAL A 121 -32.25 25.75 -10.14
C VAL A 121 -32.40 24.26 -9.83
N ASP A 122 -33.53 23.66 -10.21
CA ASP A 122 -33.76 22.20 -10.13
C ASP A 122 -32.80 21.38 -10.99
N GLN A 123 -32.34 21.88 -12.14
CA GLN A 123 -31.35 21.16 -12.97
C GLN A 123 -29.95 21.21 -12.34
N LEU A 124 -29.56 22.36 -11.78
CA LEU A 124 -28.31 22.53 -11.02
C LEU A 124 -28.30 21.72 -9.71
N ALA A 125 -29.46 21.59 -9.06
CA ALA A 125 -29.66 20.75 -7.89
C ALA A 125 -29.56 19.25 -8.19
N HIS A 126 -29.77 18.88 -9.45
CA HIS A 126 -29.60 17.51 -9.95
C HIS A 126 -28.13 17.18 -10.26
N TYR A 127 -27.27 18.16 -10.55
CA TYR A 127 -25.83 17.94 -10.75
C TYR A 127 -25.06 17.75 -9.42
N ILE A 128 -25.60 18.18 -8.29
CA ILE A 128 -25.06 17.88 -6.95
C ILE A 128 -25.70 16.57 -6.46
N ASP A 129 -25.30 15.46 -7.09
CA ASP A 129 -25.80 14.12 -6.76
C ASP A 129 -25.15 13.59 -5.47
N PRO A 130 -25.93 13.31 -4.42
CA PRO A 130 -25.44 12.67 -3.20
C PRO A 130 -24.75 11.33 -3.49
N ASN A 131 -25.22 10.62 -4.52
CA ASN A 131 -24.67 9.34 -4.94
C ASN A 131 -23.22 9.46 -5.44
N ALA A 132 -22.88 10.55 -6.15
CA ALA A 132 -21.52 10.81 -6.59
C ALA A 132 -20.59 11.07 -5.38
N ALA A 133 -21.06 11.87 -4.42
CA ALA A 133 -20.32 12.14 -3.19
C ALA A 133 -20.12 10.86 -2.34
N MET A 134 -21.14 10.01 -2.21
CA MET A 134 -21.03 8.72 -1.53
C MET A 134 -20.08 7.75 -2.25
N THR A 135 -20.07 7.75 -3.59
CA THR A 135 -19.14 6.92 -4.37
C THR A 135 -17.70 7.36 -4.16
N LEU A 136 -17.43 8.67 -4.19
CA LEU A 136 -16.10 9.21 -3.88
C LEU A 136 -15.66 8.82 -2.47
N LEU A 137 -16.54 8.98 -1.49
CA LEU A 137 -16.27 8.59 -0.11
C LEU A 137 -15.97 7.09 0.01
N THR A 138 -16.78 6.24 -0.61
CA THR A 138 -16.59 4.79 -0.59
C THR A 138 -15.27 4.39 -1.25
N ASN A 139 -14.91 5.05 -2.36
CA ASN A 139 -13.62 4.84 -3.01
C ASN A 139 -12.45 5.27 -2.11
N LEU A 140 -12.57 6.39 -1.39
CA LEU A 140 -11.54 6.82 -0.42
C LEU A 140 -11.41 5.82 0.73
N LEU A 141 -12.53 5.34 1.29
CA LEU A 141 -12.52 4.32 2.34
C LEU A 141 -11.88 3.01 1.84
N THR A 142 -12.19 2.60 0.61
CA THR A 142 -11.64 1.39 -0.01
C THR A 142 -10.14 1.54 -0.27
N GLN A 143 -9.70 2.69 -0.80
CA GLN A 143 -8.28 2.98 -1.00
C GLN A 143 -7.52 3.04 0.33
N LEU A 144 -8.12 3.64 1.37
CA LEU A 144 -7.54 3.67 2.71
C LEU A 144 -7.39 2.25 3.28
N SER A 145 -8.43 1.42 3.15
CA SER A 145 -8.40 0.00 3.56
C SER A 145 -7.32 -0.80 2.81
N ASN A 146 -7.21 -0.60 1.49
CA ASN A 146 -6.17 -1.22 0.67
C ASN A 146 -4.77 -0.78 1.12
N ALA A 147 -4.58 0.52 1.33
CA ALA A 147 -3.33 1.07 1.84
C ALA A 147 -3.00 0.50 3.23
N MET A 148 -3.97 0.31 4.11
CA MET A 148 -3.75 -0.33 5.41
C MET A 148 -3.23 -1.75 5.28
N SER A 149 -3.83 -2.52 4.37
CA SER A 149 -3.40 -3.89 4.12
C SER A 149 -1.97 -3.93 3.59
N SER A 150 -1.63 -3.05 2.65
CA SER A 150 -0.27 -2.92 2.11
C SER A 150 0.74 -2.47 3.18
N ILE A 151 0.38 -1.48 4.00
CA ILE A 151 1.25 -0.99 5.08
C ILE A 151 1.41 -2.05 6.16
N PHE A 152 0.37 -2.81 6.49
CA PHE A 152 0.45 -3.91 7.43
C PHE A 152 1.45 -4.98 6.98
N LEU A 153 1.38 -5.42 5.71
CA LEU A 153 2.35 -6.35 5.13
C LEU A 153 3.76 -5.76 5.13
N LEU A 154 3.91 -4.48 4.80
CA LEU A 154 5.18 -3.77 4.87
C LEU A 154 5.72 -3.78 6.32
N LEU A 155 4.91 -3.44 7.31
CA LEU A 155 5.31 -3.42 8.72
C LEU A 155 5.72 -4.80 9.22
N LEU A 156 4.98 -5.85 8.85
CA LEU A 156 5.36 -7.23 9.15
C LEU A 156 6.73 -7.57 8.55
N THR A 157 6.96 -7.16 7.30
CA THR A 157 8.25 -7.37 6.62
C THR A 157 9.36 -6.56 7.29
N VAL A 158 9.13 -5.30 7.68
CA VAL A 158 10.09 -4.48 8.42
C VAL A 158 10.40 -5.09 9.78
N LEU A 159 9.38 -5.60 10.49
CA LEU A 159 9.54 -6.31 11.76
C LEU A 159 10.46 -7.51 11.58
N PHE A 160 10.20 -8.35 10.58
CA PHE A 160 11.06 -9.48 10.26
C PHE A 160 12.49 -9.05 9.95
N MET A 161 12.66 -8.02 9.12
CA MET A 161 13.98 -7.50 8.75
C MET A 161 14.74 -6.92 9.96
N LEU A 162 14.06 -6.20 10.86
CA LEU A 162 14.68 -5.68 12.08
C LEU A 162 15.09 -6.78 13.07
N LEU A 163 14.38 -7.91 13.10
CA LEU A 163 14.71 -9.03 13.97
C LEU A 163 15.81 -9.92 13.37
N GLU A 164 15.68 -10.29 12.09
CA GLU A 164 16.47 -11.33 11.44
C GLU A 164 17.81 -10.80 10.90
N VAL A 165 17.83 -9.61 10.27
CA VAL A 165 18.98 -9.13 9.48
C VAL A 165 20.29 -9.15 10.27
N PRO A 166 20.35 -8.70 11.54
CA PRO A 166 21.63 -8.71 12.24
C PRO A 166 22.02 -10.05 12.85
N GLN A 167 21.11 -11.03 12.86
CA GLN A 167 21.42 -12.41 13.27
C GLN A 167 21.99 -13.23 12.11
N LEU A 168 21.73 -12.83 10.86
CA LEU A 168 22.22 -13.50 9.65
C LEU A 168 23.75 -13.75 9.65
N PRO A 169 24.63 -12.77 9.93
CA PRO A 169 26.08 -13.03 9.90
C PRO A 169 26.51 -14.05 10.95
N GLY A 170 25.90 -14.04 12.14
CA GLY A 170 26.19 -15.04 13.18
C GLY A 170 25.75 -16.45 12.81
N LYS A 171 24.54 -16.59 12.25
CA LYS A 171 24.04 -17.88 11.73
C LYS A 171 24.92 -18.40 10.59
N PHE A 172 25.35 -17.52 9.68
CA PHE A 172 26.20 -17.89 8.54
C PHE A 172 27.59 -18.34 8.97
N GLN A 173 28.20 -17.67 9.96
CA GLN A 173 29.47 -18.09 10.55
C GLN A 173 29.38 -19.45 11.24
N GLN A 174 28.30 -19.74 11.96
CA GLN A 174 28.10 -21.05 12.61
C GLN A 174 27.96 -22.20 11.60
N MET A 175 27.24 -21.97 10.49
CA MET A 175 27.12 -22.95 9.40
C MET A 175 28.47 -23.22 8.71
N MET A 176 29.27 -22.18 8.47
CA MET A 176 30.62 -22.35 7.89
C MET A 176 31.64 -22.91 8.88
N ALA A 177 31.47 -22.71 10.18
CA ALA A 177 32.35 -23.25 11.21
C ALA A 177 32.09 -24.73 11.54
N ARG A 178 30.90 -25.26 11.23
CA ARG A 178 30.53 -26.68 11.45
C ARG A 178 30.02 -27.38 10.17
N PRO A 179 30.83 -27.43 9.09
CA PRO A 179 30.39 -28.06 7.84
C PRO A 179 30.19 -29.58 7.96
N VAL A 180 30.81 -30.23 8.95
CA VAL A 180 30.83 -31.70 9.08
C VAL A 180 29.65 -32.27 9.88
N GLU A 181 29.06 -31.50 10.81
CA GLU A 181 27.93 -31.99 11.64
C GLU A 181 26.61 -32.12 10.86
N GLY A 182 26.42 -31.32 9.79
CA GLY A 182 25.24 -31.42 8.93
C GLY A 182 25.19 -32.68 8.06
N MET A 183 26.34 -33.30 7.78
CA MET A 183 26.44 -34.56 7.02
C MET A 183 26.27 -35.80 7.91
N ALA A 184 26.44 -35.68 9.23
CA ALA A 184 26.29 -36.79 10.17
C ALA A 184 24.83 -37.02 10.62
N ALA A 185 23.93 -36.10 10.27
CA ALA A 185 22.51 -36.14 10.64
C ALA A 185 21.57 -36.61 9.49
N ILE A 186 22.13 -37.06 8.37
CA ILE A 186 21.41 -37.62 7.22
C ILE A 186 21.73 -39.11 7.09
#